data_AF-A0A1V4PK30-F1
#
_entry.id   AF-A0A1V4PK30-F1
#
_cell.length_a   1.000
_cell.length_b   1.000
_cell.length_c   1.000
_cell.angle_alpha   90.00
_cell.angle_beta   90.00
_cell.angle_gamma   90.00
#
_symmetry.space_group_name_H-M   'P 1'
#
loop_
_entity.id
_entity.type
_entity.pdbx_description
1 polymer ?
#
loop_
_entity_poly.entity_id
_entity_poly.type
_entity_poly.pdbx_seq_one_letter_code
_entity_poly.pdbx_strand_id
1 'polypeptide(L)'
;MTFITGANKGLGYETARRLDVLINYACVAGPYADAADLTAEDFHAVFDVNVLGVVRTTIAFLPLLRRSSDPVIVNVGSGMGSLELTHDLNANSGPQTVTEGTDAVVALATEGPGHGSGRFVDRHGETSWG
;
A
#
# COMPACT_ATOMS: atom_id res chain seq x y z
N MET A 1 -9.83 21.74 -0.10
CA MET A 1 -9.41 21.05 1.14
C MET A 1 -9.35 19.57 0.81
N THR A 2 -8.14 19.04 0.72
CA THR A 2 -7.83 17.67 0.30
C THR A 2 -7.81 16.77 1.54
N PHE A 3 -8.47 15.62 1.46
CA PHE A 3 -8.52 14.61 2.52
C PHE A 3 -7.55 13.49 2.14
N ILE A 4 -6.71 13.05 3.09
CA ILE A 4 -5.84 11.88 2.95
C ILE A 4 -6.40 10.85 3.92
N THR A 5 -6.81 9.68 3.42
CA THR A 5 -7.24 8.57 4.30
C THR A 5 -6.23 7.43 4.18
N GLY A 6 -5.65 7.07 5.32
CA GLY A 6 -4.82 5.88 5.51
C GLY A 6 -5.57 4.90 6.41
N ALA A 7 -5.70 3.65 5.98
CA ALA A 7 -6.38 2.61 6.74
C ALA A 7 -5.53 2.14 7.93
N ASN A 8 -5.46 2.95 8.99
CA ASN A 8 -5.13 2.51 10.35
C ASN A 8 -6.29 2.92 11.27
N LYS A 9 -7.13 1.92 11.60
CA LYS A 9 -8.29 1.98 12.51
C LYS A 9 -9.18 3.24 12.40
N GLY A 10 -10.13 3.18 11.46
CA GLY A 10 -11.33 4.02 11.46
C GLY A 10 -11.56 4.71 10.12
N LEU A 11 -12.68 4.40 9.46
CA LEU A 11 -13.22 5.22 8.39
C LEU A 11 -13.65 6.56 9.02
N GLY A 12 -12.78 7.57 8.94
CA GLY A 12 -13.14 8.94 9.28
C GLY A 12 -14.28 9.40 8.37
N TYR A 13 -15.50 9.41 8.89
CA TYR A 13 -16.72 9.85 8.21
C TYR A 13 -16.77 11.39 8.15
N GLU A 14 -15.74 12.01 7.59
CA GLU A 14 -15.85 13.38 7.12
C GLU A 14 -16.63 13.39 5.81
N THR A 15 -17.52 14.36 5.61
CA THR A 15 -18.32 14.48 4.37
C THR A 15 -17.43 15.00 3.23
N ALA A 16 -16.51 14.16 2.77
CA ALA A 16 -15.56 14.51 1.74
C ALA A 16 -16.28 14.71 0.39
N ARG A 17 -16.11 15.91 -0.19
CA ARG A 17 -16.66 16.24 -1.51
C ARG A 17 -15.76 15.81 -2.67
N ARG A 18 -14.53 15.40 -2.42
CA ARG A 18 -13.53 14.95 -3.41
C ARG A 18 -12.42 14.21 -2.64
N LEU A 19 -11.78 13.25 -3.29
CA LEU A 19 -10.57 12.61 -2.77
C LEU A 19 -9.46 12.75 -3.81
N ASP A 20 -8.29 13.22 -3.38
CA ASP A 20 -7.12 13.36 -4.27
C ASP A 20 -6.17 12.19 -4.14
N VAL A 21 -5.94 11.75 -2.91
CA VAL A 21 -4.97 10.70 -2.62
C VAL A 21 -5.63 9.63 -1.76
N LEU A 22 -5.62 8.39 -2.25
CA LEU A 22 -5.98 7.20 -1.48
C LEU A 22 -4.70 6.42 -1.16
N ILE A 23 -4.43 6.15 0.11
CA ILE A 23 -3.30 5.33 0.53
C ILE A 23 -3.82 4.02 1.15
N ASN A 24 -3.66 2.93 0.42
CA ASN A 24 -3.94 1.59 0.91
C ASN A 24 -2.71 1.06 1.65
N TYR A 25 -2.71 1.22 2.98
CA TYR A 25 -1.60 0.80 3.86
C TYR A 25 -1.95 -0.38 4.77
N ALA A 26 -3.23 -0.79 4.82
CA ALA A 26 -3.63 -1.89 5.70
C ALA A 26 -2.98 -3.21 5.24
N CYS A 27 -2.20 -3.82 6.13
CA CYS A 27 -1.52 -5.08 5.91
C CYS A 27 -1.51 -5.90 7.20
N VAL A 28 -1.80 -7.20 7.07
CA VAL A 28 -1.62 -8.17 8.14
C VAL A 28 -0.63 -9.25 7.71
N ALA A 29 0.17 -9.71 8.66
CA ALA A 29 0.96 -10.92 8.49
C ALA A 29 0.11 -12.14 8.83
N GLY A 30 0.32 -13.24 8.10
CA GLY A 30 -0.17 -14.55 8.50
C GLY A 30 0.59 -15.08 9.72
N PRO A 31 0.17 -16.25 10.25
CA PRO A 31 0.91 -16.90 11.32
C PRO A 31 2.34 -17.25 10.87
N TYR A 32 3.30 -17.05 11.77
CA TYR A 32 4.67 -17.52 11.60
C TYR A 32 4.73 -19.00 12.02
N ALA A 33 4.57 -19.90 11.05
CA ALA A 33 4.59 -21.34 11.24
C ALA A 33 5.33 -22.03 10.08
N ASP A 34 5.72 -23.29 10.29
CA ASP A 34 6.25 -24.11 9.22
C ASP A 34 5.20 -24.27 8.11
N ALA A 35 5.65 -24.35 6.85
CA ALA A 35 4.75 -24.46 5.71
C ALA A 35 3.79 -25.66 5.79
N ALA A 36 4.21 -26.73 6.49
CA ALA A 36 3.40 -27.93 6.70
C ALA A 36 2.22 -27.71 7.68
N ASP A 37 2.31 -26.68 8.54
CA ASP A 37 1.31 -26.37 9.57
C ASP A 37 0.35 -25.25 9.14
N LEU A 38 0.62 -24.59 8.01
CA LEU A 38 -0.23 -23.53 7.47
C LEU A 38 -1.50 -24.10 6.83
N THR A 39 -2.63 -23.47 7.12
CA THR A 39 -3.94 -23.83 6.55
C THR A 39 -4.36 -22.85 5.47
N ALA A 40 -5.28 -23.28 4.60
CA ALA A 40 -5.90 -22.37 3.62
C ALA A 40 -6.60 -21.18 4.29
N GLU A 41 -7.14 -21.36 5.50
CA GLU A 41 -7.80 -20.29 6.25
C GLU A 41 -6.82 -19.20 6.68
N ASP A 42 -5.60 -19.58 7.06
CA ASP A 42 -4.53 -18.64 7.40
C ASP A 42 -4.19 -17.75 6.20
N PHE A 43 -4.15 -18.31 4.99
CA PHE A 43 -3.97 -17.54 3.76
C PHE A 43 -5.20 -16.69 3.44
N HIS A 44 -6.41 -17.23 3.60
CA HIS A 44 -7.64 -16.48 3.33
C HIS A 44 -7.72 -15.19 4.16
N ALA A 45 -7.36 -15.23 5.44
CA ALA A 45 -7.33 -14.05 6.29
C ALA A 45 -6.36 -12.97 5.76
N VAL A 46 -5.17 -13.37 5.32
CA VAL A 46 -4.17 -12.45 4.74
C VAL A 46 -4.66 -11.89 3.39
N PHE A 47 -5.21 -12.73 2.51
CA PHE A 47 -5.75 -12.31 1.22
C PHE A 47 -6.94 -11.36 1.36
N ASP A 48 -7.83 -11.59 2.33
CA ASP A 48 -8.99 -10.74 2.53
C ASP A 48 -8.61 -9.30 2.87
N VAL A 49 -7.56 -9.11 3.68
CA VAL A 49 -7.08 -7.77 4.04
C VAL A 49 -6.16 -7.20 2.95
N ASN A 50 -5.10 -7.93 2.60
CA ASN A 50 -3.99 -7.37 1.82
C ASN A 50 -4.31 -7.27 0.33
N VAL A 51 -5.28 -8.03 -0.17
CA VAL A 51 -5.69 -8.03 -1.59
C VAL A 51 -7.12 -7.52 -1.74
N LEU A 52 -8.09 -8.20 -1.12
CA LEU A 52 -9.48 -7.82 -1.28
C LEU A 52 -9.80 -6.50 -0.59
N GLY A 53 -9.16 -6.21 0.54
CA GLY A 53 -9.27 -4.93 1.24
C GLY A 53 -8.90 -3.75 0.33
N VAL A 54 -7.77 -3.83 -0.38
CA VAL A 54 -7.32 -2.82 -1.35
C VAL A 54 -8.35 -2.58 -2.46
N VAL A 55 -8.94 -3.65 -2.98
CA VAL A 55 -9.99 -3.55 -4.01
C VAL A 55 -11.24 -2.90 -3.44
N ARG A 56 -11.70 -3.34 -2.27
CA ARG A 56 -12.90 -2.84 -1.59
C ARG A 56 -12.78 -1.35 -1.26
N THR A 57 -11.65 -0.92 -0.70
CA THR A 57 -11.39 0.50 -0.38
C THR A 57 -11.34 1.33 -1.66
N THR A 58 -10.61 0.88 -2.68
CA THR A 58 -10.53 1.60 -3.96
C THR A 58 -11.90 1.79 -4.57
N ILE A 59 -12.73 0.75 -4.63
CA ILE A 59 -14.11 0.84 -5.15
C ILE A 59 -14.96 1.79 -4.31
N ALA A 60 -14.88 1.70 -2.98
CA ALA A 60 -15.66 2.54 -2.08
C ALA A 60 -15.35 4.04 -2.26
N PHE A 61 -14.10 4.38 -2.52
CA PHE A 61 -13.64 5.76 -2.68
C PHE A 61 -13.59 6.24 -4.14
N LEU A 62 -13.80 5.36 -5.11
CA LEU A 62 -13.77 5.67 -6.55
C LEU A 62 -14.68 6.85 -6.94
N PRO A 63 -15.91 7.02 -6.39
CA PRO A 63 -16.74 8.17 -6.69
C PRO A 63 -16.16 9.51 -6.22
N LEU A 64 -15.33 9.51 -5.17
CA LEU A 64 -14.63 10.71 -4.68
C LEU A 64 -13.37 10.99 -5.49
N LEU A 65 -12.62 9.94 -5.83
CA LEU A 65 -11.40 10.01 -6.65
C LEU A 65 -11.68 10.56 -8.05
N ARG A 66 -12.77 10.12 -8.68
CA ARG A 66 -13.21 10.62 -10.00
C ARG A 66 -13.52 12.11 -10.05
N ARG A 67 -13.67 12.77 -8.89
CA ARG A 67 -13.89 14.22 -8.79
C ARG A 67 -12.60 15.01 -8.61
N SER A 68 -11.48 14.33 -8.40
CA SER A 68 -10.17 14.96 -8.51
C SER A 68 -9.80 15.16 -9.98
N SER A 69 -9.11 16.25 -10.27
CA SER A 69 -8.48 16.48 -11.58
C SER A 69 -7.23 15.62 -11.77
N ASP A 70 -6.68 15.07 -10.68
CA ASP A 70 -5.43 14.31 -10.67
C ASP A 70 -5.43 13.32 -9.48
N PRO A 71 -6.19 12.22 -9.55
CA PRO A 71 -6.30 11.27 -8.46
C PRO A 71 -5.05 10.36 -8.39
N VAL A 72 -4.52 10.19 -7.18
CA VAL A 72 -3.41 9.29 -6.86
C VAL A 72 -3.91 8.15 -5.97
N ILE A 73 -3.54 6.92 -6.31
CA ILE A 73 -3.75 5.74 -5.46
C ILE A 73 -2.38 5.15 -5.18
N VAL A 74 -2.01 5.08 -3.90
CA VAL A 74 -0.77 4.46 -3.43
C VAL A 74 -1.13 3.16 -2.71
N ASN A 75 -0.66 2.03 -3.22
CA ASN A 75 -0.76 0.73 -2.55
C ASN A 75 0.58 0.43 -1.89
N VAL A 76 0.59 0.27 -0.57
CA VAL A 76 1.81 0.05 0.18
C VAL A 76 1.95 -1.44 0.49
N GLY A 77 2.91 -2.07 -0.17
CA GLY A 77 3.32 -3.45 0.08
C GLY A 77 4.54 -3.54 0.99
N SER A 78 4.99 -4.77 1.25
CA SER A 78 6.28 -5.05 1.87
C SER A 78 7.25 -5.60 0.81
N GLY A 79 8.57 -5.44 1.04
CA GLY A 79 9.58 -6.09 0.22
C GLY A 79 9.46 -7.62 0.19
N MET A 80 8.81 -8.23 1.20
CA MET A 80 8.53 -9.67 1.24
C MET A 80 7.53 -10.13 0.16
N GLY A 81 6.83 -9.20 -0.51
CA GLY A 81 5.95 -9.51 -1.64
C GLY A 81 6.64 -9.52 -3.01
N SER A 82 7.94 -9.20 -3.07
CA SER A 82 8.75 -9.18 -4.29
C SER A 82 9.65 -10.42 -4.34
N LEU A 83 9.65 -11.16 -5.46
CA LEU A 83 10.56 -12.29 -5.69
C LEU A 83 12.02 -11.85 -5.84
N GLU A 84 12.26 -10.62 -6.30
CA GLU A 84 13.60 -10.03 -6.40
C GLU A 84 14.16 -9.71 -5.00
N LEU A 85 13.37 -9.03 -4.16
CA LEU A 85 13.78 -8.66 -2.80
C LEU A 85 13.78 -9.83 -1.80
N THR A 86 12.98 -10.88 -2.03
CA THR A 86 12.97 -12.08 -1.16
C THR A 86 14.14 -13.03 -1.39
N HIS A 87 14.84 -12.92 -2.52
CA HIS A 87 16.06 -13.67 -2.80
C HIS A 87 17.36 -12.90 -2.49
N ASP A 88 17.27 -11.67 -1.95
CA ASP A 88 18.43 -10.90 -1.50
C ASP A 88 18.88 -11.33 -0.09
N LEU A 89 19.95 -12.11 -0.04
CA LEU A 89 20.56 -12.63 1.20
C LEU A 89 21.48 -11.62 1.89
N ASN A 90 21.65 -10.39 1.36
CA ASN A 90 22.48 -9.31 1.92
C ASN A 90 21.68 -8.15 2.55
N ALA A 91 20.50 -8.51 3.06
CA ALA A 91 20.19 -8.35 4.49
C ALA A 91 19.68 -6.98 4.97
N ASN A 92 18.50 -6.55 4.52
CA ASN A 92 17.55 -5.64 5.23
C ASN A 92 18.16 -4.92 6.45
N SER A 93 19.06 -3.96 6.21
CA SER A 93 20.15 -3.64 7.12
C SER A 93 19.74 -2.70 8.26
N GLY A 94 19.02 -3.28 9.23
CA GLY A 94 18.72 -2.67 10.53
C GLY A 94 17.33 -2.05 10.64
N PRO A 95 16.93 -1.62 11.86
CA PRO A 95 15.63 -0.98 12.08
C PRO A 95 15.56 0.30 11.24
N GLN A 96 14.70 0.30 10.22
CA GLN A 96 14.34 1.53 9.53
C GLN A 96 13.57 2.42 10.48
N THR A 97 13.87 3.72 10.46
CA THR A 97 13.05 4.70 11.17
C THR A 97 11.68 4.83 10.49
N VAL A 98 10.69 5.35 11.22
CA VAL A 98 9.35 5.63 10.66
C VAL A 98 9.45 6.53 9.43
N THR A 99 10.34 7.53 9.46
CA THR A 99 10.59 8.42 8.32
C THR A 99 11.05 7.62 7.10
N GLU A 100 12.09 6.81 7.26
CA GLU A 100 12.66 6.02 6.17
C GLU A 100 11.69 4.99 5.57
N GLY A 101 10.80 4.43 6.40
CA GLY A 101 9.73 3.54 5.94
C GLY A 101 8.61 4.23 5.16
N THR A 102 8.54 5.57 5.18
CA THR A 102 7.44 6.36 4.58
C THR A 102 7.86 7.23 3.41
N ASP A 103 9.16 7.41 3.16
CA ASP A 103 9.71 8.30 2.12
C ASP A 103 9.05 8.07 0.75
N ALA A 104 8.98 6.81 0.30
CA ALA A 104 8.40 6.46 -1.00
C ALA A 104 6.89 6.77 -1.08
N VAL A 105 6.16 6.55 0.03
CA VAL A 105 4.71 6.81 0.10
C VAL A 105 4.45 8.31 0.04
N VAL A 106 5.22 9.11 0.77
CA VAL A 106 5.12 10.57 0.76
C VAL A 106 5.48 11.13 -0.61
N ALA A 107 6.53 10.60 -1.24
CA ALA A 107 6.91 10.99 -2.59
C ALA A 107 5.77 10.74 -3.58
N LEU A 108 5.27 9.49 -3.69
CA LEU A 108 4.16 9.14 -4.59
C LEU A 108 2.90 9.95 -4.32
N ALA A 109 2.56 10.20 -3.05
CA ALA A 109 1.37 10.96 -2.67
C ALA A 109 1.47 12.46 -3.02
N THR A 110 2.67 12.97 -3.31
CA THR A 110 2.92 14.40 -3.58
C THR A 110 3.43 14.68 -4.99
N GLU A 111 3.55 13.64 -5.82
CA GLU A 111 3.85 13.78 -7.25
C GLU A 111 2.78 14.66 -7.93
N GLY A 112 3.23 15.51 -8.85
CA GLY A 112 2.33 16.35 -9.64
C GLY A 112 1.58 15.57 -10.74
N PRO A 113 0.84 16.26 -11.60
CA PRO A 113 0.18 15.61 -12.73
C PRO A 113 1.18 14.98 -13.71
N GLY A 114 0.83 13.82 -14.28
CA GLY A 114 1.56 13.23 -15.42
C GLY A 114 2.62 12.18 -15.10
N HIS A 115 2.76 11.73 -13.85
CA HIS A 115 3.77 10.74 -13.42
C HIS A 115 3.44 9.27 -13.79
N GLY A 116 2.30 9.02 -14.42
CA GLY A 116 1.91 7.69 -14.93
C GLY A 116 1.39 6.73 -13.85
N SER A 117 1.08 5.50 -14.25
CA SER A 117 0.54 4.44 -13.38
C SER A 117 1.31 3.14 -13.53
N GLY A 118 1.22 2.24 -12.54
CA GLY A 118 1.83 0.91 -12.62
C GLY A 118 3.32 0.88 -12.27
N ARG A 119 3.80 1.92 -11.59
CA ARG A 119 5.18 2.04 -11.10
C ARG A 119 5.31 1.38 -9.73
N PHE A 120 6.46 0.76 -9.49
CA PHE A 120 6.86 0.28 -8.17
C PHE A 120 8.01 1.17 -7.71
N VAL A 121 7.91 1.74 -6.53
CA VAL A 121 8.87 2.73 -6.03
C VAL A 121 9.26 2.37 -4.62
N ASP A 122 10.57 2.30 -4.37
CA ASP A 122 11.16 2.23 -3.03
C ASP A 122 11.84 3.56 -2.67
N ARG A 123 12.56 3.60 -1.55
CA ARG A 123 13.25 4.82 -1.10
C ARG A 123 14.41 5.26 -2.01
N HIS A 124 14.90 4.37 -2.88
CA HIS A 124 16.01 4.59 -3.79
C HIS A 124 15.54 4.91 -5.22
N GLY A 125 14.26 4.68 -5.53
CA GLY A 125 13.62 5.12 -6.76
C GLY A 125 12.67 4.08 -7.33
N GLU A 126 12.43 4.17 -8.64
CA GLU A 126 11.61 3.19 -9.35
C GLU A 126 12.34 1.85 -9.43
N THR A 127 11.61 0.78 -9.11
CA THR A 127 12.09 -0.59 -9.11
C THR A 127 11.19 -1.46 -9.99
N SER A 128 11.66 -2.67 -10.29
CA SER A 128 10.89 -3.66 -11.02
C SER A 128 9.95 -4.40 -10.07
N TRP A 129 8.80 -4.85 -10.58
CA TRP A 129 8.05 -5.91 -9.90
C TRP A 129 8.71 -7.24 -10.26
N GLY A 130 9.78 -7.54 -9.53
CA GLY A 130 10.40 -8.86 -9.52
C GLY A 130 9.81 -9.67 -8.41
#